data_AF-A0A0F8YMX4-F1
#
_entry.id   AF-A0A0F8YMX4-F1
#
_cell.length_a   1.000
_cell.length_b   1.000
_cell.length_c   1.000
_cell.angle_alpha   90.00
_cell.angle_beta   90.00
_cell.angle_gamma   90.00
#
_symmetry.space_group_name_H-M   'P 1'
#
loop_
_entity.id
_entity.type
_entity.pdbx_description
1 polymer ?
#
loop_
_entity_poly.entity_id
_entity_poly.type
_entity_poly.pdbx_seq_one_letter_code
_entity_poly.pdbx_strand_id
1 'polypeptide(L)' 'MAENSAKAIKRIKGMRDVLPQEFNARREAWHTIESDFRRYGYQGIEVPHLEDVDLHLRKLGESIQRNMYMFKD' A
#
# COMPACT_ATOMS: atom_id res chain seq x y z
N MET A 1 24.19 -35.16 10.71
CA MET A 1 23.58 -34.01 11.40
C MET A 1 24.02 -32.77 10.65
N ALA A 2 23.22 -32.33 9.66
CA ALA A 2 23.57 -31.19 8.82
C ALA A 2 23.04 -29.91 9.47
N GLU A 3 23.93 -28.94 9.68
CA GLU A 3 23.66 -27.61 10.23
C GLU A 3 22.54 -26.90 9.46
N ASN A 4 21.42 -26.70 10.14
CA ASN A 4 20.37 -25.80 9.69
C ASN A 4 20.70 -24.39 10.19
N SER A 5 21.66 -23.71 9.55
CA SER A 5 21.83 -22.27 9.76
C SER A 5 20.59 -21.56 9.21
N ALA A 6 19.75 -21.04 10.11
CA ALA A 6 18.53 -20.33 9.74
C ALA A 6 18.89 -19.13 8.86
N LYS A 7 18.61 -19.25 7.55
CA LYS A 7 18.82 -18.18 6.58
C LYS A 7 18.08 -16.93 7.05
N ALA A 8 18.81 -15.83 7.24
CA ALA A 8 18.23 -14.56 7.67
C ALA A 8 17.10 -14.15 6.72
N ILE A 9 15.89 -13.99 7.27
CA ILE A 9 14.72 -13.57 6.52
C ILE A 9 14.94 -12.12 6.08
N LYS A 10 14.91 -11.89 4.77
CA LYS A 10 15.05 -10.56 4.18
C LYS A 10 13.69 -10.01 3.83
N ARG A 11 13.51 -8.70 4.01
CA ARG A 11 12.32 -7.97 3.55
C ARG A 11 12.16 -8.07 2.04
N ILE A 12 10.92 -8.02 1.57
CA ILE A 12 10.59 -7.94 0.14
C ILE A 12 11.15 -6.61 -0.41
N LYS A 13 11.75 -6.65 -1.60
CA LYS A 13 12.28 -5.45 -2.26
C LYS A 13 11.15 -4.43 -2.45
N GLY A 14 11.39 -3.18 -2.03
CA GLY A 14 10.41 -2.10 -2.08
C GLY A 14 9.56 -1.96 -0.82
N MET A 15 9.59 -2.94 0.10
CA MET A 15 8.88 -2.86 1.38
C MET A 15 9.78 -2.28 2.48
N ARG A 16 9.18 -1.51 3.39
CA ARG A 16 9.86 -0.94 4.57
C ARG A 16 8.93 -0.87 5.76
N ASP A 17 9.50 -1.04 6.95
CA ASP A 17 8.81 -0.77 8.21
C ASP A 17 8.69 0.74 8.41
N VAL A 18 7.58 1.16 9.02
CA VAL A 18 7.35 2.53 9.47
C VAL A 18 7.51 2.52 10.99
N LEU A 19 8.58 3.11 11.48
CA LEU A 19 8.92 3.13 12.90
C LEU A 19 8.11 4.20 13.66
N PRO A 20 8.04 4.16 15.00
CA PRO A 20 7.12 5.01 15.78
C PRO A 20 7.19 6.50 15.47
N GLN A 21 8.39 7.06 15.28
CA GLN A 21 8.54 8.48 14.93
C GLN A 21 7.92 8.81 13.56
N GLU A 22 8.18 7.99 12.53
CA GLU A 22 7.61 8.19 11.21
C GLU A 22 6.10 7.91 11.20
N PHE A 23 5.65 6.91 11.96
CA PHE A 23 4.24 6.58 12.12
C PHE A 23 3.46 7.76 12.69
N ASN A 24 3.94 8.34 13.78
CA ASN A 24 3.28 9.47 14.45
C ASN A 24 3.21 10.70 13.53
N ALA A 25 4.31 11.04 12.86
CA ALA A 25 4.35 12.15 11.91
C ALA A 25 3.37 11.94 10.73
N ARG A 26 3.29 10.72 10.19
CA ARG A 26 2.32 10.38 9.13
C ARG A 26 0.87 10.49 9.62
N ARG A 27 0.59 10.03 10.84
CA ARG A 27 -0.75 10.10 11.45
C ARG A 27 -1.20 11.55 11.62
N GLU A 28 -0.32 12.43 12.06
CA GLU A 28 -0.62 13.86 12.20
C GLU A 28 -0.90 14.52 10.84
N ALA A 29 -0.08 14.23 9.83
CA ALA A 29 -0.30 14.73 8.47
C ALA A 29 -1.66 14.27 7.91
N TRP A 30 -1.98 12.98 8.06
CA TRP A 30 -3.28 12.43 7.64
C TRP A 30 -4.45 13.09 8.35
N HIS A 31 -4.37 13.28 9.66
CA HIS A 31 -5.43 13.91 10.44
C HIS A 31 -5.71 15.35 9.96
N THR A 32 -4.66 16.13 9.70
CA THR A 32 -4.80 17.51 9.21
C THR A 32 -5.53 17.53 7.85
N ILE A 33 -5.08 16.72 6.89
CA ILE A 33 -5.69 16.64 5.55
C ILE A 33 -7.15 16.20 5.64
N GLU A 34 -7.44 15.15 6.43
CA GLU A 34 -8.80 14.65 6.59
C GLU A 34 -9.72 15.69 7.24
N SER A 35 -9.23 16.41 8.25
CA SER A 35 -10.00 17.44 8.93
C SER A 35 -10.44 18.55 7.97
N ASP A 36 -9.58 18.93 7.03
CA ASP A 36 -9.93 19.92 6.01
C ASP A 36 -10.98 19.38 5.03
N PHE A 37 -10.85 18.15 4.54
CA PHE A 37 -11.87 17.56 3.67
C PHE A 37 -13.24 17.48 4.34
N ARG A 38 -13.30 17.10 5.62
CA ARG A 38 -14.55 17.04 6.38
C ARG A 38 -15.24 18.40 6.51
N ARG A 39 -14.48 19.50 6.59
CA ARG A 39 -15.04 20.87 6.63
C ARG A 39 -15.80 21.22 5.36
N TYR A 40 -15.50 20.58 4.23
CA TYR A 40 -16.21 20.73 2.96
C TYR A 40 -17.27 19.65 2.72
N GLY A 41 -17.59 18.83 3.72
CA GLY A 41 -18.63 17.81 3.63
C GLY A 41 -18.23 16.50 2.97
N TYR A 42 -16.94 16.30 2.64
CA TYR A 42 -16.45 15.02 2.15
C TYR A 42 -16.46 13.97 3.26
N GLN A 43 -16.71 12.72 2.87
CA GLN A 43 -16.70 11.55 3.75
C GLN A 43 -15.69 10.53 3.26
N GLY A 44 -15.03 9.85 4.20
CA GLY A 44 -14.09 8.78 3.90
C GLY A 44 -14.82 7.50 3.49
N ILE A 45 -14.22 6.78 2.54
CA ILE A 45 -14.56 5.40 2.20
C ILE A 45 -13.26 4.60 2.13
N GLU A 46 -13.36 3.29 2.36
CA GLU A 46 -12.28 2.35 2.11
C GLU A 46 -12.66 1.46 0.94
N VAL A 47 -11.65 1.08 0.16
CA VAL A 47 -11.78 0.18 -0.98
C VAL A 47 -10.90 -1.06 -0.77
N PRO A 48 -11.18 -2.18 -1.46
CA PRO A 48 -10.34 -3.37 -1.38
C PRO A 48 -8.87 -3.08 -1.74
N HIS A 49 -7.94 -3.73 -1.03
CA HIS A 49 -6.50 -3.61 -1.33
C HIS A 49 -6.07 -4.44 -2.55
N LEU A 50 -6.87 -5.43 -2.92
CA LEU A 50 -6.71 -6.31 -4.07
C LEU A 50 -7.98 -6.21 -4.90
N GLU A 51 -7.84 -5.81 -6.15
CA GLU A 51 -8.93 -5.62 -7.11
C GLU A 51 -8.63 -6.39 -8.40
N ASP A 52 -9.68 -6.70 -9.16
CA ASP A 52 -9.52 -7.34 -10.47
C ASP A 52 -8.75 -6.40 -11.42
N VAL A 53 -7.76 -6.93 -12.13
CA VAL A 53 -6.93 -6.15 -13.07
C VAL A 53 -7.77 -5.49 -14.16
N ASP A 54 -8.88 -6.11 -14.57
CA ASP A 54 -9.75 -5.61 -15.63
C ASP A 54 -10.38 -4.26 -15.26
N LEU A 55 -10.57 -3.99 -13.96
CA LEU A 55 -11.07 -2.71 -13.46
C LEU A 55 -10.14 -1.55 -13.84
N HIS A 56 -8.82 -1.77 -13.77
CA HIS A 56 -7.82 -0.74 -14.09
C HIS A 56 -7.51 -0.67 -15.58
N LEU A 57 -7.45 -1.81 -16.27
CA LEU A 57 -7.18 -1.86 -17.72
C LEU A 57 -8.23 -1.10 -18.52
N ARG A 58 -9.50 -1.14 -18.10
CA ARG A 58 -10.58 -0.39 -18.74
C ARG A 58 -10.33 1.12 -18.82
N LYS A 59 -9.67 1.71 -17.81
CA LYS A 59 -9.45 3.16 -17.72
C LYS A 59 -8.06 3.58 -18.23
N LEU A 60 -7.05 2.76 -18.00
CA LEU A 60 -5.64 3.14 -18.16
C LEU A 60 -4.91 2.40 -19.30
N GLY A 61 -5.55 1.38 -19.90
CA GLY A 61 -4.97 0.54 -20.94
C GLY A 61 -3.87 -0.39 -20.43
N GLU A 62 -3.24 -1.14 -21.34
CA GLU A 62 -2.27 -2.19 -20.99
C GLU A 62 -0.91 -1.65 -20.50
N SER A 63 -0.58 -0.38 -20.77
CA SER A 63 0.72 0.20 -20.44
C SER A 63 1.00 0.26 -18.93
N ILE A 64 -0.05 0.23 -18.09
CA ILE A 64 0.09 0.26 -16.63
C ILE A 64 0.53 -1.08 -16.02
N GLN A 65 0.37 -2.19 -16.75
CA GLN A 65 0.65 -3.54 -16.21
C GLN A 65 2.05 -3.67 -15.60
N ARG A 66 3.06 -3.00 -16.20
CA ARG A 66 4.46 -3.04 -15.72
C ARG A 66 4.65 -2.41 -14.34
N ASN A 67 3.70 -1.59 -13.89
CA ASN A 67 3.73 -0.89 -12.62
C ASN A 67 2.76 -1.49 -11.59
N MET A 68 2.04 -2.55 -11.94
CA MET A 68 1.09 -3.22 -11.05
C MET A 68 1.72 -4.44 -10.39
N TYR A 69 1.36 -4.68 -9.14
CA TYR A 69 1.69 -5.93 -8.46
C TYR A 69 0.60 -6.97 -8.79
N MET A 70 0.80 -7.74 -9.85
CA MET A 70 -0.14 -8.77 -10.32
C MET A 70 0.32 -10.17 -9.90
N PHE A 71 -0.61 -10.99 -9.48
CA PHE A 71 -0.38 -12.40 -9.18
C PHE A 71 -1.62 -13.21 -9.57
N LYS A 72 -1.44 -14.53 -9.74
CA LYS A 72 -2.56 -15.46 -9.95
C LYS A 72 -3.13 -15.83 -8.59
N ASP A 73 -4.45 -15.97 -8.53
CA ASP A 73 -5.19 -16.45 -7.38
C ASP A 73 -4.83 -17.90 -6.98
#